data_AF-A0A6A6X200-F1
#
_entry.id   AF-A0A6A6X200-F1
#
_cell.length_a   1.000
_cell.length_b   1.000
_cell.length_c   1.000
_cell.angle_alpha   90.00
_cell.angle_beta   90.00
_cell.angle_gamma   90.00
#
_symmetry.space_group_name_H-M   'P 1'
#
loop_
_entity.id
_entity.type
_entity.pdbx_description
1 polymer ?
#
loop_
_entity_poly.entity_id
_entity_poly.type
_entity_poly.pdbx_seq_one_letter_code
_entity_poly.pdbx_strand_id
1 'polypeptide(L)' 'WSRKSSISRDFMFCYNDLAQHNIFVKLETFKITAIMNWEFAGYFSKEFEYPVWRHP' A
#
# COMPACT_ATOMS: atom_id res chain seq x y z
N TRP A 1 -6.46 -2.65 -20.05
CA TRP A 1 -5.07 -2.69 -19.57
C TRP A 1 -4.45 -4.02 -19.99
N SER A 2 -3.23 -4.04 -20.55
CA SER A 2 -2.57 -5.29 -20.92
C SER A 2 -1.98 -5.96 -19.68
N ARG A 3 -2.17 -7.28 -19.54
CA ARG A 3 -1.59 -8.05 -18.44
C ARG A 3 -0.06 -7.93 -18.50
N LYS A 4 0.55 -7.49 -17.41
CA LYS A 4 1.99 -7.53 -17.21
C LYS A 4 2.36 -8.83 -16.49
N SER A 5 3.46 -9.43 -16.88
CA SER A 5 4.02 -10.63 -16.25
C SER A 5 5.50 -10.42 -15.96
N SER A 6 5.98 -10.97 -14.86
CA SER A 6 7.40 -10.98 -14.51
C SER A 6 7.96 -12.41 -14.57
N ILE A 7 9.18 -12.57 -15.08
CA ILE A 7 9.90 -13.85 -15.12
C ILE A 7 10.33 -14.26 -13.71
N SER A 8 10.71 -13.28 -12.89
CA SER A 8 11.29 -13.45 -11.56
C SER A 8 10.26 -13.54 -10.41
N ARG A 9 8.95 -13.39 -10.70
CA ARG A 9 7.85 -13.36 -9.70
C ARG A 9 7.99 -12.23 -8.67
N ASP A 10 8.49 -11.08 -9.11
CA ASP A 10 8.80 -9.95 -8.21
C ASP A 10 7.58 -9.07 -7.86
N PHE A 11 6.39 -9.42 -8.32
CA PHE A 11 5.19 -8.64 -7.98
C PHE A 11 4.71 -8.97 -6.58
N MET A 12 4.61 -7.94 -5.76
CA MET A 12 4.08 -7.97 -4.41
C MET A 12 2.72 -7.30 -4.37
N PHE A 13 1.91 -7.65 -3.37
CA PHE A 13 0.66 -6.96 -3.14
C PHE A 13 0.95 -5.56 -2.56
N CYS A 14 0.67 -4.52 -3.34
CA CYS A 14 0.82 -3.12 -2.98
C CYS A 14 -0.57 -2.51 -2.81
N TYR A 15 -0.69 -1.57 -1.86
CA TYR A 15 -1.89 -0.79 -1.59
C TYR A 15 -1.98 0.42 -2.54
N ASN A 16 -0.84 0.95 -3.00
CA ASN A 16 -0.69 2.03 -4.00
C ASN A 16 -1.23 3.42 -3.63
N ASP A 17 -1.91 3.59 -2.50
CA ASP A 17 -2.37 4.90 -2.00
C ASP A 17 -2.28 5.01 -0.47
N LEU A 18 -1.23 4.45 0.16
CA LEU A 18 -1.17 4.27 1.63
C LEU A 18 -0.82 5.59 2.33
N ALA A 19 -1.77 6.52 2.31
CA ALA A 19 -1.67 7.82 2.94
C ALA A 19 -2.33 7.83 4.33
N GLN A 20 -1.92 8.77 5.18
CA GLN A 20 -2.42 8.90 6.56
C GLN A 20 -3.95 9.00 6.64
N HIS A 21 -4.59 9.66 5.66
CA HIS A 21 -6.04 9.82 5.63
C HIS A 21 -6.81 8.52 5.33
N ASN A 22 -6.13 7.47 4.87
CA ASN A 22 -6.70 6.15 4.60
C ASN A 22 -6.55 5.16 5.78
N ILE A 23 -5.93 5.59 6.88
CA ILE A 23 -5.64 4.77 8.06
C ILE A 23 -6.47 5.27 9.25
N PHE A 24 -7.35 4.41 9.77
CA PHE A 24 -8.08 4.71 11.01
C PHE A 24 -7.30 4.20 12.21
N VAL A 25 -7.24 5.07 13.23
CA VAL A 25 -6.48 4.84 14.45
C VAL A 25 -7.39 5.08 15.64
N LYS A 26 -7.35 4.17 16.63
CA LYS A 26 -8.03 4.33 17.90
C LYS A 26 -7.30 5.37 18.76
N LEU A 27 -7.96 6.47 19.11
CA LEU A 27 -7.33 7.63 19.77
C LEU A 27 -6.70 7.30 21.14
N GLU A 28 -7.28 6.37 21.90
CA GLU A 28 -6.78 6.06 23.25
C GLU A 28 -5.52 5.19 23.25
N THR A 29 -5.26 4.48 22.15
CA THR A 29 -4.19 3.45 22.08
C THR A 29 -3.21 3.66 20.94
N PHE A 30 -3.54 4.56 20.01
CA PHE A 30 -2.87 4.74 18.74
C PHE A 30 -2.73 3.45 17.90
N LYS A 31 -3.56 2.45 18.15
CA LYS A 31 -3.61 1.22 17.35
C LYS A 31 -4.41 1.45 16.08
N ILE A 32 -3.90 0.95 14.96
CA ILE A 32 -4.62 0.89 13.68
C ILE A 32 -5.84 -0.01 13.85
N THR A 33 -7.01 0.47 13.45
CA THR A 33 -8.28 -0.27 13.51
C THR A 33 -8.80 -0.67 12.14
N ALA A 34 -8.49 0.12 11.11
CA ALA A 34 -8.86 -0.17 9.74
C ALA A 34 -7.91 0.54 8.75
N ILE A 35 -7.82 -0.04 7.56
CA ILE A 35 -7.24 0.58 6.36
C ILE A 35 -8.36 0.56 5.31
N MET A 36 -8.69 1.70 4.72
CA MET A 36 -9.84 1.84 3.81
C MET A 36 -9.40 1.91 2.35
N ASN A 37 -10.23 2.38 1.41
CA ASN A 37 -9.83 2.83 0.05
C ASN A 37 -8.88 1.89 -0.73
N TRP A 38 -9.20 0.59 -0.77
CA TRP A 38 -8.38 -0.45 -1.43
C TRP A 38 -8.48 -0.49 -2.97
N GLU A 39 -9.14 0.49 -3.60
CA GLU A 39 -9.47 0.47 -5.03
C GLU A 39 -8.26 0.47 -5.97
N PHE A 40 -7.10 0.91 -5.49
CA PHE A 40 -5.84 0.86 -6.22
C PHE A 40 -4.93 -0.31 -5.84
N ALA A 41 -5.34 -1.15 -4.90
CA ALA A 41 -4.54 -2.27 -4.44
C ALA A 41 -4.43 -3.39 -5.50
N GLY A 42 -3.29 -4.07 -5.54
CA GLY A 42 -3.03 -5.14 -6.51
C GLY A 42 -1.58 -5.60 -6.51
N TYR A 43 -1.18 -6.34 -7.55
CA TYR A 43 0.17 -6.89 -7.67
C TYR A 43 1.07 -6.02 -8.55
N PHE A 44 2.10 -5.42 -7.95
CA PHE A 44 3.03 -4.46 -8.58
C PHE A 44 4.47 -4.73 -8.15
N SER A 45 5.43 -4.07 -8.79
CA SER A 45 6.82 -4.08 -8.31
C SER A 45 6.91 -3.38 -6.95
N LYS A 46 7.78 -3.87 -6.05
CA LYS A 46 7.88 -3.43 -4.65
C LYS A 46 8.10 -1.92 -4.45
N GLU A 47 8.60 -1.22 -5.47
CA GLU A 47 8.87 0.21 -5.46
C GLU A 47 7.60 1.05 -5.26
N PHE A 48 6.42 0.50 -5.60
CA PHE A 48 5.13 1.17 -5.43
C PHE A 48 4.74 1.37 -3.96
N GLU A 49 5.27 0.57 -3.03
CA GLU A 49 4.98 0.66 -1.60
C GLU A 49 6.23 1.08 -0.79
N TYR A 50 7.16 1.79 -1.43
CA TYR A 50 8.33 2.29 -0.73
C TYR A 50 7.93 3.25 0.40
N PRO A 51 8.66 3.22 1.53
CA PRO A 51 8.31 3.98 2.72
C PRO A 51 8.70 5.45 2.58
N VAL A 52 8.01 6.16 1.68
CA VAL A 52 8.26 7.56 1.33
C VAL A 52 8.23 8.48 2.56
N TRP A 53 7.47 8.12 3.59
CA TRP A 53 7.40 8.85 4.86
C TRP A 53 8.71 8.85 5.67
N ARG A 54 9.71 8.03 5.32
CA ARG A 54 11.04 8.03 5.97
C ARG A 54 12.00 9.07 5.39
N HIS A 55 11.67 9.67 4.25
CA HIS A 55 12.48 10.66 3.55
C HIS A 55 11.61 11.89 3.23
N PRO A 56 11.31 12.73 4.23
CA PRO A 56 10.40 13.88 4.10
C PRO A 56 10.93 14.97 3.17
#